data_AF-A0A7X7BEX0-F1
#
_entry.id   AF-A0A7X7BEX0-F1
#
_cell.length_a   1.000
_cell.length_b   1.000
_cell.length_c   1.000
_cell.angle_alpha   90.00
_cell.angle_beta   90.00
_cell.angle_gamma   90.00
#
_symmetry.space_group_name_H-M   'P 1'
#
loop_
_entity.id
_entity.type
_entity.pdbx_description
1 polymer ?
#
loop_
_entity_poly.entity_id
_entity_poly.type
_entity_poly.pdbx_seq_one_letter_code
_entity_poly.pdbx_strand_id
1 'polypeptide(L)'
;MKTLDYLQLDSQKTNKTVDGLQKLLANLQLYYTNLRGFHWNVKGEQFFKAHEKFEEYYDAAADHIDEVAERILMLGGVPAHNFSDYLKTSDIKESGVLTDPKEIYRLLLDYLKELISVERSVLESASETGDEGTVALISDLISGHEKNVWMITATLS
;
A
#
# COMPACT_ATOMS: atom_id res chain seq x y z
N MET A 1 -21.56 -10.08 -19.99
CA MET A 1 -21.25 -10.93 -18.83
C MET A 1 -20.39 -10.08 -17.90
N LYS A 2 -20.82 -9.81 -16.66
CA LYS A 2 -20.01 -9.03 -15.72
C LYS A 2 -19.43 -9.95 -14.65
N THR A 3 -18.17 -9.76 -14.27
CA THR A 3 -17.49 -10.56 -13.22
C THR A 3 -18.32 -10.60 -11.94
N LEU A 4 -18.85 -9.44 -11.52
CA LEU A 4 -19.68 -9.30 -10.33
C LEU A 4 -20.92 -10.21 -10.31
N ASP A 5 -21.52 -10.52 -11.47
CA ASP A 5 -22.69 -11.40 -11.55
C ASP A 5 -22.35 -12.82 -11.04
N TYR A 6 -21.11 -13.27 -11.26
CA TYR A 6 -20.62 -14.59 -10.84
C TYR A 6 -20.01 -14.57 -9.44
N LEU A 7 -19.52 -13.41 -9.00
CA LEU A 7 -19.09 -13.18 -7.61
C LEU A 7 -20.26 -12.94 -6.67
N GLN A 8 -21.48 -12.77 -7.19
CA GLN A 8 -22.69 -12.46 -6.42
C GLN A 8 -22.57 -11.15 -5.61
N LEU A 9 -21.86 -10.16 -6.17
CA LEU A 9 -21.65 -8.85 -5.56
C LEU A 9 -22.49 -7.77 -6.26
N ASP A 10 -23.06 -6.85 -5.48
CA ASP A 10 -23.85 -5.75 -6.00
C ASP A 10 -22.96 -4.62 -6.53
N SER A 11 -23.08 -4.33 -7.83
CA SER A 11 -22.24 -3.32 -8.49
C SER A 11 -22.34 -1.90 -7.92
N GLN A 12 -23.49 -1.48 -7.38
CA GLN A 12 -23.60 -0.14 -6.80
C GLN A 12 -22.91 -0.08 -5.43
N LYS A 13 -23.02 -1.16 -4.66
CA LYS A 13 -22.40 -1.27 -3.34
C LYS A 13 -20.87 -1.41 -3.42
N THR A 14 -20.36 -2.09 -4.45
CA THR A 14 -18.91 -2.31 -4.65
C THR A 14 -18.13 -1.04 -5.01
N ASN A 15 -18.78 0.02 -5.51
CA ASN A 15 -18.09 1.26 -5.92
C ASN A 15 -17.28 1.89 -4.78
N LYS A 16 -17.81 1.92 -3.55
CA LYS A 16 -17.11 2.48 -2.39
C LYS A 16 -15.82 1.71 -2.10
N THR A 17 -15.85 0.39 -2.22
CA THR A 17 -14.66 -0.48 -2.08
C THR A 17 -13.65 -0.20 -3.18
N VAL A 18 -14.10 -0.07 -4.44
CA VAL A 18 -13.23 0.27 -5.57
C VAL A 18 -12.56 1.63 -5.38
N ASP A 19 -13.30 2.66 -4.96
CA ASP A 19 -12.74 3.99 -4.71
C ASP A 19 -11.67 3.96 -3.60
N GLY A 20 -11.90 3.19 -2.54
CA GLY A 20 -10.91 2.98 -1.49
C GLY A 20 -9.67 2.23 -1.98
N LEU A 21 -9.85 1.19 -2.80
CA LEU A 21 -8.73 0.46 -3.42
C LEU A 21 -7.92 1.35 -4.37
N GLN A 22 -8.56 2.27 -5.11
CA GLN A 22 -7.84 3.24 -5.96
C GLN A 22 -6.96 4.19 -5.14
N LYS A 23 -7.46 4.63 -3.98
CA LYS A 23 -6.69 5.44 -3.04
C LYS A 23 -5.50 4.64 -2.47
N LEU A 24 -5.73 3.39 -2.09
CA LEU A 24 -4.68 2.49 -1.61
C LEU A 24 -3.61 2.24 -2.70
N LEU A 25 -4.02 1.96 -3.93
CA LEU A 25 -3.13 1.77 -5.07
C LEU A 25 -2.22 2.99 -5.29
N ALA A 26 -2.78 4.21 -5.22
CA ALA A 26 -1.99 5.42 -5.34
C ALA A 26 -0.97 5.56 -4.19
N ASN A 27 -1.37 5.29 -2.94
CA ASN A 27 -0.46 5.34 -1.80
C ASN A 27 0.66 4.30 -1.92
N LEU A 28 0.34 3.06 -2.32
CA LEU A 28 1.32 1.99 -2.51
C LEU A 28 2.34 2.33 -3.62
N GLN A 29 1.91 2.95 -4.72
CA GLN A 29 2.81 3.37 -5.81
C GLN A 29 3.84 4.42 -5.36
N LEU A 30 3.40 5.40 -4.56
CA LEU A 30 4.30 6.40 -3.99
C LEU A 30 5.21 5.80 -2.91
N TYR A 31 4.67 4.89 -2.08
CA TYR A 31 5.43 4.14 -1.09
C TYR A 31 6.56 3.32 -1.74
N TYR A 32 6.24 2.53 -2.76
CA TYR A 32 7.20 1.76 -3.56
C TYR A 32 8.29 2.65 -4.16
N THR A 33 7.91 3.75 -4.80
CA THR A 33 8.87 4.67 -5.43
C THR A 33 9.81 5.30 -4.41
N ASN A 34 9.29 5.70 -3.25
CA ASN A 34 10.10 6.25 -2.17
C ASN A 34 11.05 5.20 -1.57
N LEU A 35 10.60 3.95 -1.38
CA LEU A 35 11.45 2.85 -0.91
C LEU A 35 12.64 2.59 -1.84
N ARG A 36 12.43 2.64 -3.16
CA ARG A 36 13.51 2.57 -4.15
C ARG A 36 14.50 3.73 -3.97
N GLY A 37 14.00 4.94 -3.74
CA GLY A 37 14.80 6.11 -3.40
C GLY A 37 15.66 5.89 -2.14
N PHE A 38 15.08 5.30 -1.10
CA PHE A 38 15.79 4.97 0.15
C PHE A 38 16.86 3.91 -0.06
N HIS A 39 16.53 2.83 -0.77
CA HIS A 39 17.45 1.76 -1.12
C HIS A 39 18.68 2.29 -1.88
N TRP A 40 18.47 3.17 -2.87
CA TRP A 40 19.57 3.73 -3.67
C TRP A 40 20.46 4.70 -2.88
N ASN A 41 19.88 5.48 -1.97
CA ASN A 41 20.56 6.65 -1.41
C ASN A 41 20.98 6.51 0.05
N VAL A 42 20.60 5.42 0.75
CA VAL A 42 21.01 5.18 2.13
C VAL A 42 22.55 5.16 2.28
N LYS A 43 23.06 5.69 3.39
CA LYS A 43 24.49 5.77 3.72
C LYS A 43 24.74 5.43 5.19
N GLY A 44 26.02 5.33 5.55
CA GLY A 44 26.46 5.13 6.93
C GLY A 44 26.70 3.66 7.29
N GLU A 45 27.02 3.41 8.56
CA GLU A 45 27.45 2.08 9.04
C GLU A 45 26.40 0.98 8.86
N GLN A 46 25.12 1.36 8.78
CA GLN A 46 24.01 0.44 8.56
C GLN A 46 23.71 0.16 7.08
N PHE A 47 24.51 0.69 6.15
CA PHE A 47 24.25 0.64 4.71
C PHE A 47 23.78 -0.74 4.24
N PHE A 48 24.58 -1.79 4.44
CA PHE A 48 24.26 -3.13 3.90
C PHE A 48 22.91 -3.67 4.39
N LYS A 49 22.63 -3.51 5.69
CA LYS A 49 21.37 -3.98 6.29
C LYS A 49 20.18 -3.16 5.85
N ALA A 50 20.32 -1.84 5.82
CA ALA A 50 19.23 -0.94 5.44
C ALA A 50 18.93 -1.04 3.94
N HIS A 51 19.96 -1.13 3.10
CA HIS A 51 19.85 -1.29 1.65
C HIS A 51 19.07 -2.56 1.29
N GLU A 52 19.46 -3.71 1.85
CA GLU A 52 18.76 -4.99 1.67
C GLU A 52 17.32 -4.93 2.23
N LYS A 53 17.12 -4.33 3.41
CA LYS A 53 15.79 -4.23 4.01
C LYS A 53 14.83 -3.36 3.20
N PHE A 54 15.30 -2.27 2.60
CA PHE A 54 14.46 -1.43 1.74
C PHE A 54 14.14 -2.11 0.40
N GLU A 55 14.98 -3.04 -0.07
CA GLU A 55 14.66 -3.93 -1.19
C GLU A 55 13.54 -4.90 -0.86
N GLU A 56 13.66 -5.62 0.26
CA GLU A 56 12.58 -6.49 0.75
C GLU A 56 11.24 -5.74 0.85
N TYR A 57 11.25 -4.49 1.31
CA TYR A 57 10.04 -3.68 1.39
C TYR A 57 9.50 -3.24 0.03
N TYR A 58 10.36 -2.86 -0.94
CA TYR A 58 9.83 -2.46 -2.25
C TYR A 58 9.36 -3.66 -3.07
N ASP A 59 9.96 -4.84 -2.89
CA ASP A 59 9.51 -6.04 -3.58
C ASP A 59 8.12 -6.45 -3.06
N ALA A 60 7.94 -6.48 -1.74
CA ALA A 60 6.62 -6.70 -1.13
C ALA A 60 5.60 -5.64 -1.57
N ALA A 61 5.99 -4.36 -1.64
CA ALA A 61 5.11 -3.30 -2.13
C ALA A 61 4.72 -3.50 -3.59
N ALA A 62 5.61 -4.02 -4.43
CA ALA A 62 5.32 -4.31 -5.84
C ALA A 62 4.27 -5.44 -5.97
N ASP A 63 4.38 -6.49 -5.16
CA ASP A 63 3.39 -7.57 -5.11
C ASP A 63 2.02 -7.04 -4.66
N HIS A 64 1.98 -6.23 -3.59
CA HIS A 64 0.74 -5.62 -3.10
C HIS A 64 0.08 -4.68 -4.12
N ILE A 65 0.88 -3.94 -4.91
CA ILE A 65 0.38 -3.07 -5.98
C ILE A 65 -0.37 -3.90 -7.02
N ASP A 66 0.19 -5.04 -7.43
CA ASP A 66 -0.42 -5.92 -8.43
C ASP A 66 -1.73 -6.51 -7.88
N GLU A 67 -1.70 -7.08 -6.67
CA GLU A 67 -2.90 -7.66 -6.03
C GLU A 67 -4.04 -6.64 -5.90
N VAL A 68 -3.73 -5.40 -5.48
CA VAL A 68 -4.73 -4.32 -5.36
C VAL A 68 -5.25 -3.89 -6.73
N ALA A 69 -4.38 -3.75 -7.73
CA ALA A 69 -4.78 -3.38 -9.09
C ALA A 69 -5.66 -4.45 -9.74
N GLU A 70 -5.28 -5.72 -9.61
CA GLU A 70 -6.08 -6.85 -10.07
C GLU A 70 -7.40 -6.95 -9.32
N ARG A 71 -7.41 -6.68 -8.01
CA ARG A 71 -8.66 -6.66 -7.24
C ARG A 71 -9.63 -5.60 -7.77
N ILE A 72 -9.15 -4.41 -8.12
CA ILE A 72 -9.96 -3.37 -8.76
C ILE A 72 -10.58 -3.91 -10.07
N LEU A 73 -9.80 -4.61 -10.90
CA LEU A 73 -10.30 -5.23 -12.14
C LEU A 73 -11.36 -6.31 -11.87
N MET A 74 -11.14 -7.17 -10.88
CA MET A 74 -12.11 -8.21 -10.48
C MET A 74 -13.45 -7.61 -10.05
N LEU A 75 -13.41 -6.44 -9.41
CA LEU A 75 -14.59 -5.69 -8.99
C LEU A 75 -15.20 -4.83 -10.12
N GLY A 76 -14.67 -4.91 -11.34
CA GLY A 76 -15.18 -4.20 -12.52
C GLY A 76 -14.73 -2.75 -12.64
N GLY A 77 -13.79 -2.30 -11.80
CA GLY A 77 -13.13 -1.02 -11.91
C GLY A 77 -11.99 -1.03 -12.95
N VAL A 78 -11.39 0.14 -13.16
CA VAL A 78 -10.19 0.30 -14.00
C VAL A 78 -9.10 0.93 -13.14
N PRO A 79 -8.04 0.19 -12.76
CA PRO A 79 -7.00 0.72 -11.88
C PRO A 79 -6.31 1.92 -12.54
N ALA A 80 -6.06 2.96 -11.75
CA ALA A 80 -5.20 4.05 -12.19
C ALA A 80 -3.82 3.50 -12.55
N HIS A 81 -3.21 4.03 -13.62
CA HIS A 81 -1.91 3.57 -14.15
C HIS A 81 -0.98 4.73 -14.54
N ASN A 82 -1.43 5.98 -14.41
CA ASN A 82 -0.62 7.15 -14.71
C ASN A 82 -0.03 7.73 -13.42
N PHE A 83 1.25 8.10 -13.45
CA PHE A 83 1.90 8.78 -12.33
C PHE A 83 1.17 10.07 -11.92
N SER A 84 0.65 10.83 -12.88
CA SER A 84 -0.12 12.05 -12.60
C SER A 84 -1.38 11.80 -11.79
N ASP A 85 -1.98 10.62 -11.92
CA ASP A 85 -3.19 10.26 -11.19
C ASP A 85 -2.82 9.82 -9.78
N TYR A 86 -1.75 9.03 -9.64
CA TYR A 86 -1.22 8.66 -8.32
C TYR A 86 -0.80 9.88 -7.50
N LEU A 87 -0.13 10.86 -8.11
CA LEU A 87 0.30 12.09 -7.42
C LEU A 87 -0.86 12.95 -6.92
N LYS A 88 -1.99 12.95 -7.64
CA LYS A 88 -3.21 13.67 -7.21
C LYS A 88 -3.94 12.93 -6.09
N THR A 89 -3.98 11.61 -6.18
CA THR A 89 -4.80 10.77 -5.31
C THR A 89 -4.07 10.40 -4.02
N SER A 90 -2.77 10.16 -4.04
CA SER A 90 -2.01 9.66 -2.88
C SER A 90 -1.92 10.67 -1.72
N ASP A 91 -2.10 10.19 -0.50
CA ASP A 91 -1.76 10.93 0.73
C ASP A 91 -0.26 10.87 1.03
N ILE A 92 0.39 9.77 0.67
CA ILE A 92 1.86 9.65 0.70
C ILE A 92 2.46 10.57 -0.37
N LYS A 93 3.48 11.34 0.00
CA LYS A 93 4.20 12.28 -0.87
C LYS A 93 5.60 11.78 -1.20
N GLU A 94 6.16 12.27 -2.30
CA GLU A 94 7.54 12.00 -2.70
C GLU A 94 8.51 12.43 -1.58
N SER A 95 9.47 11.58 -1.23
CA SER A 95 10.31 11.76 -0.03
C SER A 95 11.51 12.71 -0.18
N GLY A 96 11.80 13.19 -1.39
CA GLY A 96 13.12 13.76 -1.69
C GLY A 96 14.25 12.74 -1.45
N VAL A 97 15.50 13.21 -1.45
CA VAL A 97 16.67 12.34 -1.21
C VAL A 97 16.97 12.29 0.28
N LEU A 98 16.84 11.10 0.87
CA LEU A 98 17.23 10.80 2.26
C LEU A 98 18.36 9.79 2.28
N THR A 99 19.26 9.93 3.26
CA THR A 99 20.45 9.07 3.37
C THR A 99 20.65 8.47 4.76
N ASP A 100 20.10 9.07 5.83
CA ASP A 100 20.16 8.53 7.19
C ASP A 100 19.06 7.47 7.40
N PRO A 101 19.41 6.20 7.70
CA PRO A 101 18.44 5.16 8.02
C PRO A 101 17.44 5.57 9.11
N LYS A 102 17.84 6.31 10.15
CA LYS A 102 16.93 6.69 11.23
C LYS A 102 15.87 7.67 10.78
N GLU A 103 16.20 8.60 9.88
CA GLU A 103 15.23 9.52 9.27
C GLU A 103 14.27 8.75 8.36
N ILE A 104 14.81 7.85 7.54
CA ILE A 104 14.02 7.00 6.64
C ILE A 104 13.02 6.15 7.43
N TYR A 105 13.46 5.48 8.50
CA TYR A 105 12.58 4.65 9.34
C TYR A 105 11.45 5.45 9.98
N ARG A 106 11.67 6.70 10.41
CA ARG A 106 10.60 7.55 10.94
C ARG A 106 9.57 7.88 9.85
N LEU A 107 10.04 8.23 8.66
CA LEU A 107 9.16 8.50 7.52
C LEU A 107 8.38 7.24 7.09
N LEU A 108 8.99 6.05 7.16
CA LEU A 108 8.29 4.79 6.92
C LEU A 108 7.18 4.54 7.93
N LEU A 109 7.34 4.91 9.20
CA LEU A 109 6.25 4.82 10.19
C LEU A 109 5.07 5.74 9.82
N ASP A 110 5.35 6.96 9.33
CA ASP A 110 4.30 7.85 8.84
C ASP A 110 3.59 7.26 7.62
N TYR A 111 4.33 6.67 6.67
CA TYR A 111 3.73 6.01 5.51
C TYR A 111 2.89 4.78 5.87
N LEU A 112 3.39 3.91 6.76
CA LEU A 112 2.66 2.73 7.21
C LEU A 112 1.38 3.12 7.97
N LYS A 113 1.42 4.20 8.74
CA LYS A 113 0.23 4.75 9.39
C LYS A 113 -0.83 5.16 8.37
N GLU A 114 -0.45 5.86 7.30
CA GLU A 114 -1.39 6.26 6.24
C GLU A 114 -1.93 5.05 5.47
N LEU A 115 -1.09 4.07 5.14
CA LEU A 115 -1.50 2.82 4.48
C LEU A 115 -2.53 2.05 5.32
N ILE A 116 -2.21 1.78 6.59
CA ILE A 116 -3.11 1.07 7.52
C ILE A 116 -4.42 1.82 7.70
N SER A 117 -4.40 3.17 7.71
CA SER A 117 -5.62 3.97 7.80
C SER A 117 -6.54 3.74 6.60
N VAL A 118 -6.00 3.80 5.37
CA VAL A 118 -6.79 3.58 4.15
C VAL A 118 -7.25 2.12 4.07
N GLU A 119 -6.38 1.16 4.39
CA GLU A 119 -6.71 -0.26 4.42
C GLU A 119 -7.89 -0.55 5.35
N ARG A 120 -7.90 -0.03 6.58
CA ARG A 120 -9.02 -0.21 7.51
C ARG A 120 -10.34 0.35 6.95
N SER A 121 -10.31 1.49 6.26
CA SER A 121 -11.50 2.04 5.59
C SER A 121 -11.96 1.19 4.40
N VAL A 122 -11.04 0.60 3.63
CA VAL A 122 -11.40 -0.35 2.56
C VAL A 122 -12.01 -1.61 3.14
N LEU A 123 -11.43 -2.17 4.20
CA LEU A 123 -11.91 -3.37 4.88
C LEU A 123 -13.32 -3.18 5.43
N GLU A 124 -13.59 -2.04 6.06
CA GLU A 124 -14.94 -1.69 6.53
C GLU A 124 -15.93 -1.64 5.36
N SER A 125 -15.57 -0.93 4.28
CA SER A 125 -16.43 -0.80 3.10
C SER A 125 -16.70 -2.14 2.41
N ALA A 126 -15.69 -3.01 2.31
CA ALA A 126 -15.84 -4.35 1.76
C ALA A 126 -16.76 -5.21 2.64
N SER A 127 -16.58 -5.15 3.97
CA SER A 127 -17.38 -5.90 4.95
C SER A 127 -18.87 -5.52 4.89
N GLU A 128 -19.19 -4.23 4.74
CA GLU A 128 -20.58 -3.74 4.59
C GLU A 128 -21.32 -4.36 3.39
N THR A 129 -20.57 -4.86 2.41
CA THR A 129 -21.11 -5.35 1.14
C THR A 129 -20.96 -6.85 0.94
N GLY A 130 -20.41 -7.57 1.93
CA GLY A 130 -20.13 -9.00 1.86
C GLY A 130 -19.00 -9.36 0.88
N ASP A 131 -18.12 -8.41 0.58
CA ASP A 131 -16.96 -8.61 -0.29
C ASP A 131 -15.80 -9.27 0.47
N GLU A 132 -15.99 -10.55 0.80
CA GLU A 132 -15.03 -11.35 1.59
C GLU A 132 -13.65 -11.47 0.90
N GLY A 133 -13.61 -11.44 -0.43
CA GLY A 133 -12.35 -11.49 -1.17
C GLY A 133 -11.48 -10.25 -0.93
N THR A 134 -12.10 -9.06 -0.91
CA THR A 134 -11.37 -7.84 -0.54
C THR A 134 -11.06 -7.81 0.96
N VAL A 135 -11.99 -8.25 1.82
CA VAL A 135 -11.74 -8.34 3.27
C VAL A 135 -10.50 -9.19 3.57
N ALA A 136 -10.37 -10.35 2.94
CA ALA A 136 -9.23 -11.24 3.12
C ALA A 136 -7.91 -10.57 2.69
N LEU A 137 -7.86 -10.05 1.45
CA LEU A 137 -6.68 -9.35 0.92
C LEU A 137 -6.22 -8.22 1.86
N ILE A 138 -7.15 -7.35 2.25
CA ILE A 138 -6.82 -6.19 3.07
C ILE A 138 -6.44 -6.58 4.50
N SER A 139 -7.02 -7.66 5.05
CA SER A 139 -6.64 -8.17 6.37
C SER A 139 -5.18 -8.64 6.40
N ASP A 140 -4.74 -9.33 5.34
CA ASP A 140 -3.36 -9.80 5.22
C ASP A 140 -2.39 -8.61 5.09
N LEU A 141 -2.72 -7.60 4.30
CA LEU A 141 -1.94 -6.35 4.19
C LEU A 141 -1.80 -5.64 5.54
N ILE A 142 -2.91 -5.43 6.26
CA ILE A 142 -2.89 -4.79 7.58
C ILE A 142 -1.98 -5.55 8.53
N SER A 143 -2.09 -6.88 8.58
CA SER A 143 -1.26 -7.71 9.46
C SER A 143 0.23 -7.58 9.14
N GLY A 144 0.58 -7.58 7.84
CA GLY A 144 1.95 -7.36 7.38
C GLY A 144 2.48 -5.98 7.75
N HIS A 145 1.70 -4.92 7.50
CA HIS A 145 2.08 -3.55 7.82
C HIS A 145 2.21 -3.31 9.33
N GLU A 146 1.31 -3.85 10.16
CA GLU A 146 1.40 -3.77 11.62
C GLU A 146 2.65 -4.45 12.17
N LYS A 147 3.06 -5.58 11.58
CA LYS A 147 4.33 -6.24 11.90
C LYS A 147 5.53 -5.36 11.54
N ASN A 148 5.50 -4.71 10.37
CA ASN A 148 6.55 -3.78 9.97
C ASN A 148 6.65 -2.58 10.91
N VAL A 149 5.50 -2.02 11.35
CA VAL A 149 5.45 -0.95 12.37
C VAL A 149 6.15 -1.41 13.65
N TRP A 150 5.87 -2.61 14.15
CA TRP A 150 6.55 -3.15 15.33
C TRP A 150 8.07 -3.26 15.13
N MET A 151 8.52 -3.84 14.00
CA MET A 151 9.94 -4.00 13.74
C MET A 151 10.68 -2.67 13.64
N ILE A 152 10.09 -1.68 12.98
CA ILE A 152 10.69 -0.35 12.81
C ILE A 152 10.71 0.41 14.14
N THR A 153 9.61 0.39 14.90
CA THR A 153 9.56 1.02 16.24
C THR A 153 10.60 0.40 17.19
N ALA A 154 10.76 -0.93 17.19
CA ALA A 154 11.80 -1.61 17.96
C ALA A 154 13.22 -1.22 17.51
N THR A 155 13.43 -0.99 16.20
CA THR A 155 14.71 -0.55 15.64
C THR A 155 15.08 0.89 16.03
N LEU A 156 14.07 1.74 16.24
CA LEU A 156 14.24 3.15 16.63
C LEU A 156 14.27 3.40 18.14
N SER A 157 14.00 2.36 18.94
CA SER A 157 13.94 2.42 20.41
C SER A 157 15.32 2.50 21.06
#